data_AF-A0AAV9KNU2-F1
#
_entry.id   AF-A0AAV9KNU2-F1
#
_cell.length_a   1.000
_cell.length_b   1.000
_cell.length_c   1.000
_cell.angle_alpha   90.00
_cell.angle_beta   90.00
_cell.angle_gamma   90.00
#
_symmetry.space_group_name_H-M   'P 1'
#
loop_
_entity.id
_entity.type
_entity.pdbx_description
1 polymer ?
#
loop_
_entity_poly.entity_id
_entity_poly.type
_entity_poly.pdbx_seq_one_letter_code
_entity_poly.pdbx_strand_id
1 'polypeptide(L)' 'MGLKNLEVNKSGSIFSYVNNNAFFRKGVVGDWKNHMTPEMEEQLDKITKLKLQGSGLEL' A
#
# COMPACT_ATOMS: atom_id res chain seq x y z
N MET A 1 8.95 -4.08 -15.63
CA MET A 1 7.51 -4.37 -15.78
C MET A 1 7.00 -4.84 -14.42
N GLY A 2 6.02 -4.15 -13.80
CA GLY A 2 5.53 -4.51 -12.46
C GLY A 2 4.61 -5.74 -12.50
N LEU A 3 4.53 -6.49 -11.39
CA LEU A 3 3.77 -7.74 -11.31
C LEU A 3 2.29 -7.60 -11.72
N LYS A 4 1.65 -6.46 -11.43
CA LYS A 4 0.27 -6.16 -11.85
C LYS A 4 0.06 -6.24 -13.37
N ASN A 5 1.10 -5.99 -14.16
CA ASN A 5 0.98 -5.92 -15.62
C ASN A 5 1.10 -7.28 -16.32
N LEU A 6 1.41 -8.35 -15.57
CA LEU A 6 1.43 -9.71 -16.10
C LEU A 6 -0.01 -10.21 -16.31
N GLU A 7 -0.29 -10.87 -17.43
CA GLU A 7 -1.64 -11.33 -17.76
C GLU A 7 -2.22 -12.27 -16.68
N VAL A 8 -1.42 -13.20 -16.17
CA VAL A 8 -1.80 -14.09 -15.07
C VAL A 8 -2.27 -13.33 -13.82
N ASN A 9 -1.80 -12.10 -13.60
CA ASN A 9 -2.15 -11.28 -12.45
C ASN A 9 -3.34 -10.34 -12.70
N LYS A 10 -3.71 -10.12 -13.97
CA LYS A 10 -4.91 -9.33 -14.33
C LYS A 10 -6.16 -10.19 -14.43
N SER A 11 -6.02 -11.39 -15.02
CA SER A 11 -7.14 -12.23 -15.44
C SER A 11 -7.10 -13.65 -14.85
N GLY A 12 -6.02 -14.05 -14.18
CA GLY A 12 -5.93 -15.33 -13.49
C GLY A 12 -6.69 -15.37 -12.17
N SER A 13 -6.81 -16.58 -11.60
CA SER A 13 -7.50 -16.83 -10.34
C SER A 13 -6.88 -18.02 -9.60
N ILE A 14 -6.59 -17.88 -8.31
CA ILE A 14 -5.96 -18.93 -7.46
C ILE A 14 -7.01 -19.94 -6.96
N PHE A 15 -8.21 -19.46 -6.61
CA PHE A 15 -9.38 -20.26 -6.24
C PHE A 15 -10.55 -19.77 -7.08
N SER A 16 -11.53 -20.62 -7.39
CA SER A 16 -12.66 -20.33 -8.32
C SER A 16 -13.40 -19.00 -8.12
N TYR A 17 -13.18 -18.30 -7.01
CA TYR A 17 -13.84 -17.06 -6.62
C TYR A 17 -12.91 -15.88 -6.32
N VAL A 18 -11.58 -16.07 -6.31
CA VAL A 18 -10.63 -14.99 -5.99
C VAL A 18 -9.77 -14.69 -7.21
N ASN A 19 -10.04 -13.54 -7.84
CA ASN A 19 -9.25 -13.02 -8.95
C ASN A 19 -7.88 -12.55 -8.46
N ASN A 20 -6.83 -12.86 -9.23
CA ASN A 20 -5.47 -12.49 -8.89
C ASN A 20 -5.28 -10.97 -8.77
N ASN A 21 -6.06 -10.18 -9.53
CA ASN A 21 -6.01 -8.72 -9.49
C ASN A 21 -6.33 -8.11 -8.11
N ALA A 22 -6.97 -8.87 -7.22
CA ALA A 22 -7.22 -8.47 -5.84
C ALA A 22 -5.91 -8.34 -5.02
N PHE A 23 -4.88 -9.12 -5.37
CA PHE A 23 -3.58 -9.10 -4.71
C PHE A 23 -2.61 -8.10 -5.34
N PHE A 24 -2.67 -7.91 -6.66
CA PHE A 24 -1.73 -7.07 -7.41
C PHE A 24 -2.27 -5.65 -7.64
N ARG A 25 -2.17 -4.80 -6.61
CA ARG A 25 -2.47 -3.35 -6.66
C ARG A 25 -1.38 -2.58 -7.42
N LYS A 26 -1.39 -1.23 -7.37
CA LYS A 26 -0.46 -0.37 -8.13
C LYS A 26 1.03 -0.67 -7.87
N GLY A 27 1.38 -1.11 -6.66
CA GLY A 27 2.77 -1.44 -6.31
C GLY A 27 3.72 -0.24 -6.39
N VAL A 28 3.23 0.96 -6.07
CA VAL A 28 4.01 2.21 -6.10
C VAL A 28 4.05 2.86 -4.73
N VAL A 29 5.21 3.39 -4.37
CA VAL A 29 5.39 4.23 -3.16
C VAL A 29 4.60 5.53 -3.33
N GLY A 30 3.97 6.00 -2.25
CA GLY A 30 3.27 7.28 -2.24
C GLY A 30 1.80 7.25 -2.67
N ASP A 31 1.26 6.11 -3.12
CA ASP A 31 -0.15 6.06 -3.56
C ASP A 31 -1.16 6.40 -2.45
N TRP A 32 -0.76 6.27 -1.17
CA TRP A 32 -1.59 6.65 -0.02
C TRP A 32 -2.05 8.13 -0.08
N LYS A 33 -1.27 9.02 -0.72
CA LYS A 33 -1.64 10.43 -0.95
C LYS A 33 -2.89 10.62 -1.80
N ASN A 34 -3.26 9.62 -2.60
CA ASN A 34 -4.50 9.64 -3.38
C ASN A 34 -5.74 9.24 -2.56
N HIS A 35 -5.55 8.77 -1.32
CA HIS A 35 -6.62 8.24 -0.46
C HIS A 35 -6.72 8.96 0.90
N MET A 36 -5.73 9.78 1.25
CA MET A 36 -5.68 10.52 2.51
C MET A 36 -5.82 12.02 2.25
N THR A 37 -6.51 12.71 3.15
CA THR A 37 -6.45 14.18 3.20
C THR A 37 -5.14 14.62 3.85
N PRO A 38 -4.70 15.87 3.64
CA PRO A 38 -3.50 16.41 4.30
C PRO A 38 -3.56 16.32 5.83
N GLU A 39 -4.75 16.44 6.42
CA GLU A 39 -4.94 16.33 7.88
C GLU A 39 -4.72 14.89 8.36
N MET A 40 -5.15 13.89 7.60
CA MET A 40 -4.91 12.47 7.91
C MET A 40 -3.42 12.11 7.79
N GLU A 41 -2.74 12.66 6.78
CA GLU A 41 -1.29 12.56 6.61
C GLU A 41 -0.55 13.08 7.84
N GLU A 42 -0.86 14.32 8.25
CA GLU A 42 -0.23 14.96 9.40
C GLU A 42 -0.50 14.19 10.70
N GLN A 43 -1.73 13.69 10.89
CA GLN A 43 -2.08 12.89 12.05
C GLN A 43 -1.28 11.57 12.10
N LEU A 44 -1.13 10.88 10.97
CA LEU A 44 -0.36 9.64 10.88
C LEU A 44 1.14 9.88 11.16
N ASP A 45 1.69 10.98 10.65
CA ASP A 45 3.08 11.38 10.93
C ASP A 45 3.32 11.63 12.42
N LYS A 46 2.39 12.34 13.09
CA LYS A 46 2.46 12.57 14.54
C LYS A 46 2.42 11.27 15.33
N ILE A 47 1.50 10.35 14.99
CA ILE A 47 1.38 9.05 15.65
C ILE A 47 2.67 8.24 15.46
N THR A 48 3.20 8.20 14.24
CA THR A 48 4.40 7.44 13.90
C THR A 48 5.61 7.92 14.68
N LYS A 49 5.86 9.23 14.71
CA LYS A 49 6.94 9.84 15.49
C LYS A 49 6.82 9.49 16.97
N LEU A 50 5.63 9.66 17.56
CA LEU A 50 5.42 9.42 18.98
C LEU A 50 5.55 7.94 19.38
N LYS A 51 5.11 7.02 18.51
CA LYS A 51 5.13 5.57 18.79
C LYS A 51 6.47 4.90 18.48
N LEU A 52 7.23 5.44 17.53
CA LEU A 52 8.53 4.91 17.13
C LEU A 52 9.71 5.63 17.80
N GLN A 53 9.47 6.69 18.59
CA GLN A 53 10.51 7.34 19.37
C GLN A 53 11.25 6.34 20.28
N GLY A 54 12.57 6.38 20.26
CA GLY A 54 13.47 5.48 20.97
C GLY A 54 13.67 4.11 20.32
N SER A 55 12.98 3.80 19.21
CA SER A 55 13.09 2.49 18.54
C SER A 55 14.26 2.39 17.55
N GLY A 56 14.90 3.51 17.21
CA GLY A 56 15.89 3.59 16.13
C GLY A 56 15.29 3.56 14.72
N LEU A 57 13.95 3.52 14.61
CA LEU A 57 13.19 3.66 13.36
C LEU A 57 12.58 5.06 13.23
N GLU A 58 13.23 6.05 13.85
CA GLU A 58 12.82 7.45 13.78
C GLU A 58 13.19 8.03 12.40
N LEU A 59 12.29 8.86 11.86
CA LEU A 59 12.45 9.56 10.57
C LEU A 59 13.37 10.78 10.70
#